data_AF-A0AAD4ALB4-F1
#
_entry.id   AF-A0AAD4ALB4-F1
#
_cell.length_a   1.000
_cell.length_b   1.000
_cell.length_c   1.000
_cell.angle_alpha   90.00
_cell.angle_beta   90.00
_cell.angle_gamma   90.00
#
_symmetry.space_group_name_H-M   'P 1'
#
loop_
_entity.id
_entity.type
_entity.pdbx_description
1 polymer ?
#
loop_
_entity_poly.entity_id
_entity_poly.type
_entity_poly.pdbx_seq_one_letter_code
_entity_poly.pdbx_strand_id
1 'polypeptide(L)'
;MQYKHNDKEAMRDALREVLNKQLSICSAADKYNLPRVAIYRAIRAHQANTSSHVTNLHNAKAKLEKHIAHIRAQLTKLEDPQTP
;
A
#
# COMPACT_ATOMS: atom_id res chain seq x y z
N MET A 1 -19.23 29.37 -12.96
CA MET A 1 -18.01 29.01 -12.20
C MET A 1 -17.69 27.55 -12.47
N GLN A 2 -16.89 27.26 -13.50
CA GLN A 2 -16.46 25.90 -13.80
C GLN A 2 -15.18 25.64 -13.00
N TYR A 3 -15.31 24.94 -11.88
CA TYR A 3 -14.16 24.33 -11.25
C TYR A 3 -13.60 23.33 -12.27
N LYS A 4 -12.48 23.69 -12.92
CA LYS A 4 -11.55 22.70 -13.45
C LYS A 4 -11.08 21.90 -12.25
N HIS A 5 -11.87 20.91 -11.82
CA HIS A 5 -11.39 19.90 -10.89
C HIS A 5 -10.12 19.36 -11.52
N ASN A 6 -9.02 19.52 -10.80
CA ASN A 6 -7.71 19.10 -11.27
C ASN A 6 -7.85 17.60 -11.61
N ASP A 7 -7.67 17.20 -12.87
CA ASP A 7 -7.97 15.82 -13.33
C ASP A 7 -7.30 14.74 -12.47
N LYS A 8 -6.19 15.11 -11.80
CA LYS A 8 -5.47 14.30 -10.82
C LYS A 8 -6.25 14.04 -9.52
N GLU A 9 -6.95 15.04 -9.00
CA GLU A 9 -7.80 14.92 -7.82
C GLU A 9 -9.04 14.10 -8.14
N ALA A 10 -9.69 14.39 -9.27
CA ALA A 10 -10.82 13.59 -9.75
C ALA A 10 -10.44 12.12 -9.94
N MET A 11 -9.26 11.83 -10.51
CA MET A 11 -8.76 10.47 -10.66
C MET A 11 -8.47 9.81 -9.30
N ARG A 12 -7.89 10.54 -8.35
CA ARG A 12 -7.63 10.03 -7.00
C ARG A 12 -8.92 9.68 -6.27
N ASP A 13 -9.92 10.54 -6.35
CA ASP A 13 -11.21 10.33 -5.70
C ASP A 13 -11.99 9.20 -6.37
N ALA A 14 -12.01 9.15 -7.70
CA ALA A 14 -12.59 8.04 -8.46
C ALA A 14 -11.95 6.69 -8.07
N LEU A 15 -10.62 6.63 -7.97
CA LEU A 15 -9.91 5.42 -7.52
C LEU A 15 -10.31 5.03 -6.10
N ARG A 16 -10.39 5.99 -5.18
CA ARG A 16 -10.79 5.75 -3.79
C ARG A 16 -12.20 5.18 -3.72
N GLU A 17 -13.14 5.70 -4.50
CA GLU A 17 -14.52 5.21 -4.51
C GLU A 17 -14.64 3.82 -5.13
N VAL A 18 -13.91 3.54 -6.21
CA VAL A 18 -13.93 2.21 -6.83
C VAL A 18 -13.28 1.17 -5.90
N LEU A 19 -12.13 1.48 -5.30
CA LEU A 19 -11.39 0.53 -4.47
C LEU A 19 -12.00 0.33 -3.09
N ASN A 20 -12.45 1.40 -2.43
CA ASN A 20 -12.88 1.34 -1.02
C ASN A 20 -14.39 1.31 -0.84
N LYS A 21 -15.15 1.92 -1.76
CA LYS A 21 -16.63 1.97 -1.70
C LYS A 21 -17.29 1.00 -2.68
N GLN A 22 -16.49 0.18 -3.38
CA GLN A 22 -16.93 -0.79 -4.39
C GLN A 22 -17.80 -0.17 -5.50
N LEU A 23 -17.60 1.12 -5.79
CA LEU A 23 -18.30 1.77 -6.89
C LEU A 23 -17.86 1.14 -8.22
N SER A 24 -18.81 0.90 -9.13
CA SER A 24 -18.46 0.37 -10.45
C SER A 24 -17.58 1.37 -11.23
N ILE A 25 -16.68 0.86 -12.07
CA ILE A 25 -15.82 1.71 -12.92
C ILE A 25 -16.67 2.62 -13.83
N CYS A 26 -17.83 2.13 -14.29
CA CYS A 26 -18.76 2.90 -15.11
C CYS A 26 -19.31 4.09 -14.31
N SER A 27 -19.85 3.81 -13.12
CA SER A 27 -20.44 4.84 -12.25
C SER A 27 -19.40 5.87 -11.81
N ALA A 28 -18.15 5.46 -11.58
CA ALA A 28 -17.06 6.37 -11.28
C ALA A 28 -16.68 7.24 -12.49
N ALA A 29 -16.62 6.66 -13.70
CA ALA A 29 -16.34 7.39 -14.92
C ALA A 29 -17.39 8.49 -15.17
N ASP A 30 -18.66 8.16 -15.01
CA ASP A 30 -19.77 9.10 -15.20
C ASP A 30 -19.75 10.19 -14.13
N LYS A 31 -19.56 9.82 -12.85
CA LYS A 31 -19.57 10.76 -11.73
C LYS A 31 -18.42 11.78 -11.78
N TYR A 32 -17.23 11.35 -12.18
CA TYR A 32 -16.03 12.18 -12.19
C TYR A 32 -15.69 12.73 -13.59
N ASN A 33 -16.51 12.44 -14.61
CA ASN A 33 -16.27 12.79 -15.99
C ASN A 33 -14.87 12.35 -16.50
N LEU A 34 -14.51 11.09 -16.22
CA LEU A 34 -13.21 10.51 -16.56
C LEU A 34 -13.36 9.34 -17.54
N PRO A 35 -12.38 9.08 -18.42
CA PRO A 35 -12.41 7.91 -19.27
C PRO A 35 -12.36 6.61 -18.45
N ARG A 36 -13.30 5.69 -18.71
CA ARG A 36 -13.35 4.35 -18.07
C ARG A 36 -12.01 3.61 -18.16
N VAL A 37 -11.36 3.69 -19.32
CA VAL A 37 -10.04 3.06 -19.56
C VAL A 37 -8.96 3.67 -18.67
N ALA A 38 -9.01 4.98 -18.40
CA ALA A 38 -8.06 5.65 -17.53
C ALA A 38 -8.20 5.18 -16.07
N ILE A 39 -9.44 5.08 -15.58
CA ILE A 39 -9.73 4.54 -14.24
C ILE A 39 -9.25 3.08 -14.14
N TYR A 40 -9.56 2.25 -15.13
CA TYR A 40 -9.10 0.85 -15.17
C TYR A 40 -7.57 0.73 -15.12
N ARG A 41 -6.85 1.51 -15.93
CA ARG A 41 -5.37 1.52 -15.94
C ARG A 41 -4.82 1.95 -14.59
N ALA A 42 -5.42 2.95 -13.97
CA ALA A 42 -4.98 3.45 -12.67
C ALA A 42 -5.24 2.42 -11.55
N ILE A 43 -6.34 1.65 -11.61
CA ILE A 43 -6.60 0.52 -10.69
C ILE A 43 -5.51 -0.54 -10.83
N ARG A 44 -5.16 -0.93 -12.08
CA ARG A 44 -4.12 -1.93 -12.34
C ARG A 44 -2.74 -1.47 -11.83
N ALA A 45 -2.40 -0.20 -12.06
CA ALA A 45 -1.17 0.39 -11.54
C ALA A 45 -1.15 0.40 -10.01
N HIS A 46 -2.27 0.77 -9.37
CA HIS A 46 -2.42 0.73 -7.92
C HIS A 46 -2.19 -0.68 -7.37
N GLN A 47 -2.85 -1.69 -7.95
CA GLN A 47 -2.71 -3.09 -7.53
C GLN A 47 -1.26 -3.60 -7.63
N ALA A 48 -0.58 -3.30 -8.75
CA ALA A 48 0.82 -3.68 -8.95
C ALA A 48 1.74 -3.02 -7.90
N ASN A 49 1.54 -1.73 -7.65
CA ASN A 49 2.31 -0.98 -6.64
C ASN A 49 2.05 -1.50 -5.22
N THR A 50 0.79 -1.79 -4.87
CA THR A 50 0.43 -2.36 -3.58
C THR A 50 1.09 -3.72 -3.37
N SER A 51 1.08 -4.59 -4.39
CA SER A 51 1.72 -5.91 -4.31
C SER A 51 3.23 -5.78 -4.04
N SER A 52 3.93 -4.95 -4.82
CA SER A 52 5.36 -4.68 -4.62
C SER A 52 5.65 -4.10 -3.23
N HIS A 53 4.83 -3.15 -2.77
CA HIS A 53 4.98 -2.55 -1.45
C HIS A 53 4.79 -3.58 -0.33
N VAL A 54 3.80 -4.45 -0.42
CA VAL A 54 3.57 -5.53 0.56
C VAL A 54 4.75 -6.50 0.60
N THR A 55 5.31 -6.89 -0.55
CA THR A 55 6.51 -7.73 -0.60
C THR A 55 7.70 -7.05 0.09
N ASN A 56 7.92 -5.77 -0.17
CA ASN A 56 8.99 -5.01 0.47
C ASN A 56 8.80 -4.90 1.99
N LEU A 57 7.58 -4.66 2.46
CA LEU A 57 7.26 -4.64 3.89
C LEU A 57 7.50 -6.00 4.53
N HIS A 58 7.14 -7.10 3.86
CA HIS A 58 7.38 -8.45 4.36
C HIS A 58 8.89 -8.75 4.50
N ASN A 59 9.69 -8.36 3.49
CA ASN A 59 11.14 -8.48 3.54
C ASN A 59 11.75 -7.65 4.67
N ALA A 60 11.28 -6.42 4.86
CA ALA A 60 11.73 -5.55 5.94
C ALA A 60 11.39 -6.15 7.31
N LYS A 61 10.17 -6.67 7.48
CA LYS A 61 9.73 -7.38 8.68
C LYS A 61 10.65 -8.57 8.99
N ALA A 62 10.89 -9.45 8.02
CA ALA A 62 11.75 -10.61 8.21
C ALA A 62 13.19 -10.22 8.62
N LYS A 63 13.72 -9.13 8.08
CA LYS A 63 15.03 -8.60 8.47
C LYS A 63 15.03 -8.10 9.92
N LEU A 64 14.00 -7.36 10.33
CA LEU A 64 13.85 -6.89 11.70
C LEU A 64 13.69 -8.05 12.70
N GLU A 65 12.91 -9.08 12.35
CA GLU A 65 12.74 -10.27 13.19
C GLU A 65 14.07 -11.01 13.40
N LYS A 66 14.90 -11.13 12.36
CA LYS A 66 16.26 -11.69 12.49
C LYS A 66 17.14 -10.85 13.42
N HIS A 67 17.08 -9.52 13.32
CA HIS A 67 17.84 -8.65 14.21
C HIS A 67 17.38 -8.76 15.65
N ILE A 68 16.06 -8.81 15.91
CA ILE A 68 15.50 -9.01 17.25
C ILE A 68 15.96 -10.35 17.83
N ALA A 69 15.91 -11.42 17.03
CA ALA A 69 16.39 -12.74 17.46
C ALA A 69 17.88 -12.73 17.81
N HIS A 70 18.71 -12.04 17.01
CA HIS A 70 20.13 -11.89 17.27
C HIS A 70 20.40 -11.13 18.58
N ILE A 71 19.73 -10.00 18.79
CA ILE A 71 19.85 -9.19 20.02
C ILE A 71 19.42 -10.01 21.24
N ARG A 72 18.30 -10.73 21.15
CA ARG A 72 17.83 -11.61 22.23
C ARG A 72 18.88 -12.68 22.57
N ALA A 73 19.47 -13.32 21.57
CA ALA A 73 20.53 -14.30 21.80
C ALA A 73 21.80 -13.69 22.42
N GLN A 74 22.13 -12.44 22.09
CA GLN A 74 23.23 -11.72 22.75
C GLN A 74 22.91 -11.41 24.21
N LEU A 75 21.69 -10.94 24.51
CA LEU A 75 21.24 -10.68 25.88
C LEU A 75 21.27 -11.93 26.74
N THR A 76 20.77 -13.07 26.24
CA THR A 76 20.81 -14.34 26.98
C THR A 76 22.24 -14.77 27.34
N LYS A 77 23.23 -14.51 26.45
CA LYS A 77 24.64 -14.79 26.74
C LYS A 77 25.25 -13.86 27.80
N LEU A 78 24.70 -12.67 27.97
CA LEU A 78 25.13 -11.70 28.99
C LEU A 78 24.43 -11.92 30.33
N GLU A 79 23.20 -12.44 30.31
CA GLU A 79 22.40 -12.77 31.50
C GLU A 79 22.79 -14.11 32.14
N ASP A 80 23.77 -14.83 31.60
CA ASP A 80 24.26 -16.11 32.12
C ASP A 80 25.75 -16.00 32.53
N PRO A 81 26.09 -15.46 33.72
CA PRO A 81 27.47 -15.26 34.13
C PRO A 81 28.09 -16.44 34.92
N GLN A 82 27.42 -17.57 35.14
CA GLN A 82 27.98 -18.68 35.94
C GLN A 82 27.56 -20.06 35.35
N THR A 83 28.45 -20.92 34.88
CA THR A 83 29.41 -21.71 35.69
C THR A 83 30.24 -22.66 34.80
N PRO A 84 31.48 -23.06 35.18
CA PRO A 84 32.33 -22.62 36.29
C PRO A 84 33.43 -21.63 35.87
#